data_AF-A0A7C3LIT4-F1
#
_entry.id   AF-A0A7C3LIT4-F1
#
_cell.length_a   1.000
_cell.length_b   1.000
_cell.length_c   1.000
_cell.angle_alpha   90.00
_cell.angle_beta   90.00
_cell.angle_gamma   90.00
#
_symmetry.space_group_name_H-M   'P 1'
#
loop_
_entity.id
_entity.type
_entity.pdbx_description
1 polymer ?
#
loop_
_entity_poly.entity_id
_entity_poly.type
_entity_poly.pdbx_seq_one_letter_code
_entity_poly.pdbx_strand_id
1 'polypeptide(L)'
;MDRPEHAPAGVVGASALEVGRMFGLRMNRLKSMSSGLIPVGSGVLPIAVDFGHAGMKVLQLAAGDPPTLVAAAYEPTPEELLDDPTKRLSWQIERLPQVIKGGGFKGKRAVCAIPASLSYCKHMQLIAADEREMAVLVRQTLATQLGCAPEALLCRHVEVGPAATGGGKTEVIGFAAGRGAIERLMGAIRGAKLEPVGMHPEAVAIVRGFDHITRRAGDEEATSLYLDLGAGHTSAMIAHGTRLVFCKPIAMGGHQLDLLVARQLKVHLEEAHRERLACTALTPEARAACAKDTAHAAEKVDARAGWSPSVPAPEGDGMAFFRAAAAAAGKQAKTDAAGAPEPAGEAPAVATEERRAG
;
A
#
# COMPACT_ATOMS: atom_id res chain seq x y z
N MET A 1 -12.80 9.49 61.71
CA MET A 1 -13.39 8.15 61.55
C MET A 1 -13.90 8.04 60.12
N ASP A 2 -13.23 7.45 59.14
CA ASP A 2 -11.86 6.95 58.99
C ASP A 2 -11.56 7.00 57.49
N ARG A 3 -10.37 7.51 57.14
CA ARG A 3 -9.70 7.16 55.89
C ARG A 3 -9.07 5.79 56.07
N PRO A 4 -8.87 5.01 55.01
CA PRO A 4 -7.73 4.10 54.96
C PRO A 4 -6.61 4.70 54.11
N GLU A 5 -5.44 4.83 54.75
CA GLU A 5 -4.14 5.09 54.15
C GLU A 5 -3.49 3.80 53.60
N HIS A 6 -2.56 4.04 52.68
CA HIS A 6 -1.59 3.21 51.95
C HIS A 6 -1.02 1.89 52.51
N ALA A 7 -0.65 0.99 51.58
CA ALA A 7 0.67 0.31 51.52
C ALA A 7 0.94 -0.24 50.07
N PRO A 8 2.16 -0.69 49.66
CA PRO A 8 2.94 0.00 48.63
C PRO A 8 3.49 -0.85 47.45
N ALA A 9 4.05 -0.12 46.47
CA ALA A 9 5.17 -0.43 45.54
C ALA A 9 5.13 -1.67 44.63
N GLY A 10 5.24 -1.41 43.32
CA GLY A 10 5.63 -2.37 42.28
C GLY A 10 6.08 -1.65 41.01
N VAL A 11 7.34 -1.23 40.96
CA VAL A 11 8.04 -0.75 39.77
C VAL A 11 8.33 -1.94 38.85
N VAL A 12 7.85 -1.95 37.61
CA VAL A 12 8.63 -2.45 36.44
C VAL A 12 8.14 -1.72 35.18
N GLY A 13 8.98 -0.86 34.63
CA GLY A 13 8.79 -0.33 33.29
C GLY A 13 9.12 -1.40 32.25
N ALA A 14 8.20 -1.61 31.30
CA ALA A 14 8.49 -2.43 30.13
C ALA A 14 9.41 -1.63 29.18
N SER A 15 10.66 -2.08 29.11
CA SER A 15 11.70 -1.59 28.22
C SER A 15 11.31 -1.78 26.75
N ALA A 16 11.78 -0.88 25.88
CA ALA A 16 11.69 -0.92 24.41
C ALA A 16 12.22 -2.21 23.74
N LEU A 17 12.68 -3.19 24.52
CA LEU A 17 13.11 -4.53 24.10
C LEU A 17 11.95 -5.53 23.95
N GLU A 18 10.77 -5.30 24.56
CA GLU A 18 9.64 -6.25 24.45
C GLU A 18 8.84 -6.12 23.14
N VAL A 19 8.85 -4.94 22.52
CA VAL A 19 8.20 -4.73 21.21
C VAL A 19 8.98 -5.40 20.07
N GLY A 20 10.27 -5.68 20.28
CA GLY A 20 11.16 -6.33 19.30
C GLY A 20 10.99 -7.86 19.17
N ARG A 21 10.21 -8.52 20.03
CA ARG A 21 10.03 -9.99 19.98
C ARG A 21 8.84 -10.48 19.16
N MET A 22 7.99 -9.59 18.63
CA MET A 22 6.83 -9.97 17.82
C MET A 22 7.15 -10.21 16.33
N PHE A 23 8.39 -9.97 15.89
CA PHE A 23 8.83 -10.19 14.50
C PHE A 23 10.17 -10.95 14.44
N GLY A 24 10.17 -12.21 14.91
CA GLY A 24 10.92 -13.32 14.30
C GLY A 24 12.42 -13.19 13.93
N LEU A 25 13.20 -12.20 14.38
CA LEU A 25 14.64 -12.17 14.16
C LEU A 25 15.40 -12.85 15.32
N ARG A 26 15.86 -14.08 15.07
CA ARG A 26 16.85 -14.75 15.93
C ARG A 26 18.21 -14.06 15.77
N MET A 27 18.69 -13.39 16.82
CA MET A 27 20.09 -12.98 16.95
C MET A 27 20.89 -14.06 17.69
N ASN A 28 21.76 -14.78 16.97
CA ASN A 28 22.80 -15.60 17.60
C ASN A 28 23.86 -14.67 18.22
N ARG A 29 24.15 -14.86 19.51
CA ARG A 29 25.31 -14.26 20.17
C ARG A 29 26.57 -14.97 19.69
N LEU A 30 27.45 -14.27 18.99
CA LEU A 30 28.88 -14.57 18.97
C LEU A 30 29.65 -13.34 19.48
N LYS A 31 30.57 -13.59 20.42
CA LYS A 31 31.42 -12.59 21.05
C LYS A 31 32.51 -12.12 20.08
N SER A 32 32.77 -10.80 20.12
CA SER A 32 34.06 -10.13 20.00
C SER A 32 34.98 -10.50 18.83
N MET A 33 35.18 -9.55 17.90
CA MET A 33 36.47 -8.88 17.66
C MET A 33 36.37 -7.78 16.58
N SER A 34 37.07 -6.68 16.84
CA SER A 34 37.56 -5.64 15.91
C SER A 34 36.59 -4.90 14.97
N SER A 35 36.16 -3.72 15.44
CA SER A 35 36.30 -2.42 14.75
C SER A 35 36.07 -2.37 13.23
N GLY A 36 34.82 -2.09 12.86
CA GLY A 36 34.46 -1.34 11.66
C GLY A 36 33.34 -0.38 12.04
N LEU A 37 33.66 0.92 12.17
CA LEU A 37 32.68 1.97 12.46
C LEU A 37 31.62 2.01 11.35
N ILE A 38 30.43 1.47 11.63
CA ILE A 38 29.22 1.82 10.90
C ILE A 38 28.89 3.25 11.32
N PRO A 39 28.83 4.24 10.41
CA PRO A 39 28.40 5.58 10.79
C PRO A 39 26.96 5.47 11.27
N VAL A 40 26.73 5.81 12.55
CA VAL A 40 25.40 6.07 13.07
C VAL A 40 24.86 7.24 12.25
N GLY A 41 24.01 6.92 11.27
CA GLY A 41 23.48 7.90 10.34
C GLY A 41 22.75 9.01 11.10
N SER A 42 22.90 10.25 10.63
CA SER A 42 22.03 11.38 10.96
C SER A 42 20.60 10.88 11.14
N GLY A 43 19.90 11.24 12.22
CA GLY A 43 18.56 10.74 12.57
C GLY A 43 17.43 11.00 11.56
N VAL A 44 17.73 11.16 10.27
CA VAL A 44 16.79 11.25 9.15
C VAL A 44 16.27 9.86 8.76
N LEU A 45 14.97 9.79 8.51
CA LEU A 45 14.29 8.61 7.99
C LEU A 45 14.50 8.52 6.46
N PRO A 46 14.20 7.35 5.84
CA PRO A 46 14.23 7.19 4.39
C PRO A 46 13.35 8.23 3.67
N ILE A 47 13.75 8.58 2.45
CA ILE A 47 12.99 9.47 1.56
C ILE A 47 11.76 8.71 1.06
N ALA A 48 10.56 9.22 1.36
CA ALA A 48 9.30 8.65 0.91
C ALA A 48 8.91 9.25 -0.45
N VAL A 49 8.58 8.38 -1.41
CA VAL A 49 8.11 8.75 -2.75
C VAL A 49 6.68 8.23 -2.95
N ASP A 50 5.79 9.09 -3.42
CA ASP A 50 4.42 8.78 -3.81
C ASP A 50 4.18 9.26 -5.25
N PHE A 51 3.86 8.32 -6.14
CA PHE A 51 3.54 8.56 -7.55
C PHE A 51 2.03 8.79 -7.72
N GLY A 52 1.54 9.89 -7.16
CA GLY A 52 0.12 10.22 -7.10
C GLY A 52 -0.49 10.63 -8.44
N HIS A 53 -1.82 10.59 -8.53
CA HIS A 53 -2.56 10.94 -9.76
C HIS A 53 -2.40 12.41 -10.17
N ALA A 54 -2.55 13.34 -9.22
CA ALA A 54 -2.44 14.78 -9.47
C ALA A 54 -0.98 15.27 -9.53
N GLY A 55 -0.04 14.48 -9.01
CA GLY A 55 1.34 14.90 -8.85
C GLY A 55 2.15 13.91 -8.02
N MET A 56 3.45 13.91 -8.26
CA MET A 56 4.42 13.16 -7.49
C MET A 56 4.76 13.93 -6.21
N LYS A 57 4.74 13.24 -5.07
CA LYS A 57 5.10 13.79 -3.76
C LYS A 57 6.36 13.11 -3.27
N VAL A 58 7.27 13.90 -2.70
CA VAL A 58 8.47 13.38 -2.04
C VAL A 58 8.58 14.02 -0.67
N LEU A 59 8.77 13.21 0.37
CA LEU A 59 8.81 13.64 1.77
C LEU A 59 9.98 12.99 2.48
N GLN A 60 10.67 13.75 3.32
CA GLN A 60 11.63 13.19 4.28
C GLN A 60 11.40 13.78 5.65
N LEU A 61 11.40 12.90 6.65
CA LEU A 61 11.26 13.24 8.06
C LEU A 61 12.55 12.89 8.80
N ALA A 62 12.76 13.50 9.96
CA ALA A 62 13.71 13.05 10.96
C ALA A 62 12.97 12.36 12.10
N ALA A 63 13.60 11.31 12.62
CA ALA A 63 13.13 10.59 13.79
C ALA A 63 13.02 11.55 14.97
N GLY A 64 11.94 11.41 15.72
CA GLY A 64 11.57 12.30 16.82
C GLY A 64 10.15 12.01 17.24
N ASP A 65 9.71 12.68 18.29
CA ASP A 65 8.36 12.59 18.80
C ASP A 65 7.83 13.99 19.21
N PRO A 66 7.07 14.67 18.33
CA PRO A 66 6.68 14.25 16.98
C PRO A 66 7.86 14.26 16.00
N PRO A 67 7.78 13.53 14.88
CA PRO A 67 8.78 13.58 13.82
C PRO A 67 8.85 14.99 13.22
N THR A 68 10.04 15.39 12.76
CA THR A 68 10.25 16.73 12.18
C THR A 68 10.45 16.66 10.67
N LEU A 69 9.92 17.65 9.96
CA LEU A 69 10.07 17.75 8.51
C LEU A 69 11.53 18.10 8.15
N VAL A 70 12.15 17.30 7.28
CA VAL A 70 13.49 17.57 6.74
C VAL A 70 13.39 18.22 5.37
N ALA A 71 12.58 17.64 4.48
CA ALA A 71 12.40 18.09 3.11
C ALA A 71 11.06 17.62 2.57
N ALA A 72 10.44 18.43 1.72
CA ALA A 72 9.25 18.06 0.96
C ALA A 72 9.33 18.67 -0.44
N ALA A 73 8.83 17.94 -1.42
CA ALA A 73 8.66 18.42 -2.78
C ALA A 73 7.35 17.88 -3.36
N TYR A 74 6.74 18.69 -4.21
CA TYR A 74 5.55 18.33 -4.97
C TYR A 74 5.78 18.71 -6.43
N GLU A 75 5.61 17.74 -7.32
CA GLU A 75 5.74 17.93 -8.77
C GLU A 75 4.37 17.61 -9.40
N PRO A 76 3.58 18.63 -9.81
CA PRO A 76 2.25 18.43 -10.35
C PRO A 76 2.31 17.66 -11.68
N THR A 77 1.37 16.76 -11.89
CA THR A 77 1.25 16.01 -13.14
C THR A 77 0.66 16.92 -14.22
N PRO A 78 1.26 17.01 -15.42
CA PRO A 78 0.68 17.72 -16.56
C PRO A 78 -0.72 17.21 -16.88
N GLU A 79 -1.63 18.12 -17.21
CA GLU A 79 -3.05 17.82 -17.41
C GLU A 79 -3.27 16.77 -18.51
N GLU A 80 -2.50 16.87 -19.59
CA GLU A 80 -2.53 15.95 -20.73
C GLU A 80 -2.13 14.51 -20.39
N LEU A 81 -1.57 14.29 -19.20
CA LEU A 81 -1.18 12.97 -18.70
C LEU A 81 -2.17 12.40 -17.68
N LEU A 82 -3.17 13.16 -17.22
CA LEU A 82 -4.09 12.70 -16.16
C LEU A 82 -4.92 11.48 -16.57
N ASP A 83 -5.28 11.38 -17.85
CA ASP A 83 -6.06 10.26 -18.39
C ASP A 83 -5.21 9.05 -18.83
N ASP A 84 -3.88 9.18 -18.91
CA ASP A 84 -2.99 8.09 -19.31
C ASP A 84 -2.09 7.66 -18.13
N PRO A 85 -2.50 6.64 -17.35
CA PRO A 85 -1.74 6.20 -16.18
C PRO A 85 -0.33 5.72 -16.52
N THR A 86 -0.11 5.19 -17.73
CA THR A 86 1.19 4.67 -18.15
C THR A 86 2.15 5.82 -18.44
N LYS A 87 1.72 6.80 -19.24
CA LYS A 87 2.53 7.98 -19.58
C LYS A 87 2.73 8.87 -18.37
N ARG A 88 1.71 9.07 -17.53
CA ARG A 88 1.85 9.77 -16.25
C ARG A 88 2.98 9.17 -15.42
N LEU A 89 2.93 7.86 -15.17
CA LEU A 89 3.95 7.21 -14.35
C LEU A 89 5.34 7.33 -15.00
N SER A 90 5.46 7.16 -16.32
CA SER A 90 6.75 7.36 -17.01
C SER A 90 7.29 8.78 -16.82
N TRP A 91 6.46 9.79 -17.02
CA TRP A 91 6.82 11.19 -16.84
C TRP A 91 7.28 11.48 -15.40
N GLN A 92 6.56 10.98 -14.39
CA GLN A 92 6.94 11.16 -12.99
C GLN A 92 8.28 10.48 -12.68
N ILE A 93 8.51 9.27 -13.20
CA ILE A 93 9.78 8.54 -13.06
C ILE A 93 10.94 9.34 -13.67
N GLU A 94 10.74 9.95 -14.85
CA GLU A 94 11.74 10.78 -15.53
C GLU A 94 12.04 12.08 -14.78
N ARG A 95 11.08 12.60 -14.00
CA ARG A 95 11.21 13.83 -13.19
C ARG A 95 11.79 13.60 -11.80
N LEU A 96 11.70 12.38 -11.27
CA LEU A 96 12.15 12.06 -9.92
C LEU A 96 13.61 12.48 -9.65
N PRO A 97 14.61 12.23 -10.53
CA PRO A 97 16.00 12.62 -10.26
C PRO A 97 16.18 14.14 -10.03
N GLN A 98 15.44 14.97 -10.77
CA GLN A 98 15.48 16.42 -10.68
C GLN A 98 14.84 16.89 -9.37
N VAL A 99 13.71 16.29 -8.98
CA VAL A 99 13.04 16.55 -7.71
C VAL A 99 13.94 16.18 -6.52
N ILE A 100 14.60 15.03 -6.58
CA ILE A 100 15.54 14.59 -5.54
C ILE A 100 16.75 15.53 -5.44
N LYS A 101 17.31 15.96 -6.58
CA LYS A 101 18.45 16.88 -6.61
C LYS A 101 18.08 18.29 -6.10
N GLY A 102 16.87 18.75 -6.37
CA GLY A 102 16.40 20.09 -6.01
C GLY A 102 15.76 20.21 -4.61
N GLY A 103 15.26 19.12 -4.04
CA GLY A 103 14.41 19.16 -2.84
C GLY A 103 15.12 19.15 -1.49
N GLY A 104 16.46 19.19 -1.44
CA GLY A 104 17.21 19.27 -0.17
C GLY A 104 17.22 17.98 0.67
N PHE A 105 16.91 16.83 0.06
CA PHE A 105 16.88 15.53 0.71
C PHE A 105 18.27 15.05 1.16
N LYS A 106 18.32 14.25 2.23
CA LYS A 106 19.55 13.73 2.86
C LYS A 106 19.61 12.21 2.77
N GLY A 107 20.79 11.68 2.45
CA GLY A 107 21.00 10.24 2.33
C GLY A 107 20.44 9.65 1.03
N LYS A 108 20.43 8.31 0.95
CA LYS A 108 20.06 7.57 -0.27
C LYS A 108 18.91 6.59 -0.09
N ARG A 109 18.60 6.19 1.14
CA ARG A 109 17.54 5.22 1.42
C ARG A 109 16.18 5.82 1.08
N ALA A 110 15.36 5.07 0.37
CA ALA A 110 14.04 5.51 -0.06
C ALA A 110 12.99 4.42 0.10
N VAL A 111 11.78 4.84 0.48
CA VAL A 111 10.58 4.00 0.50
C VAL A 111 9.61 4.56 -0.52
N CYS A 112 8.79 3.69 -1.11
CA CYS A 112 7.80 4.10 -2.09
C CYS A 112 6.42 3.55 -1.71
N ALA A 113 5.41 4.41 -1.80
CA ALA A 113 4.02 3.98 -1.79
C ALA A 113 3.71 3.33 -3.16
N ILE A 114 3.03 2.19 -3.15
CA ILE A 114 2.55 1.54 -4.37
C ILE A 114 1.23 2.23 -4.74
N PRO A 115 1.14 2.92 -5.90
CA PRO A 115 -0.08 3.59 -6.32
C PRO A 115 -1.29 2.66 -6.30
N ALA A 116 -2.45 3.12 -5.86
CA ALA A 116 -3.67 2.30 -5.86
C ALA A 116 -4.02 1.72 -7.25
N SER A 117 -3.68 2.41 -8.35
CA SER A 117 -3.87 1.88 -9.71
C SER A 117 -2.99 0.65 -10.01
N LEU A 118 -1.93 0.45 -9.24
CA LEU A 118 -0.99 -0.67 -9.34
C LEU A 118 -1.15 -1.69 -8.20
N SER A 119 -2.13 -1.50 -7.32
CA SER A 119 -2.38 -2.37 -6.18
C SER A 119 -3.79 -2.93 -6.20
N TYR A 120 -3.92 -4.21 -5.85
CA TYR A 120 -5.18 -4.89 -5.64
C TYR A 120 -5.37 -5.14 -4.15
N CYS A 121 -6.54 -4.76 -3.60
CA CYS A 121 -6.89 -4.97 -2.20
C CYS A 121 -8.16 -5.81 -2.10
N LYS A 122 -8.12 -6.88 -1.30
CA LYS A 122 -9.24 -7.80 -1.14
C LYS A 122 -9.31 -8.37 0.27
N HIS A 123 -10.53 -8.39 0.80
CA HIS A 123 -10.88 -9.07 2.04
C HIS A 123 -11.21 -10.52 1.75
N MET A 124 -10.70 -11.41 2.59
CA MET A 124 -10.90 -12.85 2.47
C MET A 124 -10.96 -13.53 3.84
N GLN A 125 -11.63 -14.66 3.89
CA GLN A 125 -11.65 -15.57 5.03
C GLN A 125 -10.87 -16.82 4.65
N LEU A 126 -9.72 -17.02 5.28
CA LEU A 126 -8.83 -18.14 5.04
C LEU A 126 -8.80 -19.06 6.26
N ILE A 127 -8.40 -20.32 6.08
CA ILE A 127 -8.17 -21.21 7.21
C ILE A 127 -7.03 -20.64 8.06
N ALA A 128 -7.19 -20.64 9.38
CA ALA A 128 -6.14 -20.17 10.28
C ALA A 128 -4.86 -21.00 10.06
N ALA A 129 -3.74 -20.32 9.93
CA ALA A 129 -2.43 -20.91 9.63
C ALA A 129 -1.35 -20.06 10.29
N ASP A 130 -0.10 -20.54 10.30
CA ASP A 130 1.01 -19.70 10.73
C ASP A 130 1.31 -18.57 9.71
N GLU A 131 2.14 -17.60 10.07
CA GLU A 131 2.42 -16.43 9.22
C GLU A 131 2.95 -16.80 7.81
N ARG A 132 3.78 -17.85 7.72
CA ARG A 132 4.39 -18.26 6.45
C ARG A 132 3.36 -18.96 5.56
N GLU A 133 2.59 -19.86 6.15
CA GLU A 133 1.50 -20.57 5.49
C GLU A 133 0.41 -19.59 5.06
N MET A 134 0.04 -18.64 5.91
CA MET A 134 -0.93 -17.59 5.60
C MET A 134 -0.48 -16.76 4.40
N ALA A 135 0.79 -16.37 4.33
CA ALA A 135 1.33 -15.65 3.17
C ALA A 135 1.20 -16.43 1.86
N VAL A 136 1.38 -17.76 1.90
CA VAL A 136 1.19 -18.65 0.74
C VAL A 136 -0.29 -18.73 0.35
N LEU A 137 -1.18 -18.96 1.33
CA LEU A 137 -2.63 -19.04 1.10
C LEU A 137 -3.19 -17.75 0.51
N VAL A 138 -2.80 -16.58 1.03
CA VAL A 138 -3.18 -15.28 0.49
C VAL A 138 -2.72 -15.14 -0.95
N ARG A 139 -1.46 -15.46 -1.24
CA ARG A 139 -0.91 -15.35 -2.61
C ARG A 139 -1.67 -16.24 -3.59
N GLN A 140 -1.90 -17.51 -3.23
CA GLN A 140 -2.65 -18.46 -4.06
C GLN A 140 -4.08 -17.97 -4.31
N THR A 141 -4.78 -17.56 -3.25
CA THR A 141 -6.17 -17.08 -3.34
C THR A 141 -6.27 -15.86 -4.24
N LEU A 142 -5.39 -14.87 -4.07
CA LEU A 142 -5.35 -13.67 -4.90
C LEU A 142 -5.01 -14.00 -6.36
N ALA A 143 -4.03 -14.87 -6.60
CA ALA A 143 -3.64 -15.29 -7.94
C ALA A 143 -4.78 -15.98 -8.69
N THR A 144 -5.50 -16.90 -8.03
CA THR A 144 -6.69 -17.55 -8.59
C THR A 144 -7.78 -16.54 -8.92
N GLN A 145 -8.08 -15.60 -8.02
CA GLN A 145 -9.10 -14.56 -8.28
C GLN A 145 -8.71 -13.62 -9.42
N LEU A 146 -7.41 -13.36 -9.58
CA LEU A 146 -6.87 -12.49 -10.62
C LEU A 146 -6.65 -13.20 -11.95
N GLY A 147 -6.74 -14.54 -11.99
CA GLY A 147 -6.51 -15.34 -13.18
C GLY A 147 -5.04 -15.33 -13.64
N CYS A 148 -4.10 -15.27 -12.70
CA CYS A 148 -2.66 -15.23 -13.01
C CYS A 148 -1.86 -16.24 -12.18
N ALA A 149 -0.59 -16.44 -12.55
CA ALA A 149 0.33 -17.26 -11.78
C ALA A 149 0.68 -16.57 -10.44
N PRO A 150 0.78 -17.30 -9.31
CA PRO A 150 1.18 -16.74 -8.02
C PRO A 150 2.51 -15.98 -8.06
N GLU A 151 3.45 -16.40 -8.90
CA GLU A 151 4.80 -15.83 -9.03
C GLU A 151 4.78 -14.45 -9.68
N ALA A 152 3.74 -14.16 -10.48
CA ALA A 152 3.53 -12.85 -11.11
C ALA A 152 3.11 -11.77 -10.11
N LEU A 153 2.75 -12.15 -8.88
CA LEU A 153 2.29 -11.25 -7.83
C LEU A 153 3.30 -11.14 -6.68
N LEU A 154 3.41 -9.94 -6.14
CA LEU A 154 4.00 -9.67 -4.83
C LEU A 154 2.85 -9.33 -3.88
N CYS A 155 2.69 -10.14 -2.84
CA CYS A 155 1.58 -10.01 -1.90
C CYS A 155 2.06 -9.65 -0.49
N ARG A 156 1.27 -8.82 0.18
CA ARG A 156 1.31 -8.56 1.63
C ARG A 156 -0.08 -8.77 2.19
N HIS A 157 -0.16 -9.00 3.49
CA HIS A 157 -1.45 -9.18 4.14
C HIS A 157 -1.45 -8.57 5.54
N VAL A 158 -2.66 -8.30 6.03
CA VAL A 158 -2.95 -7.89 7.40
C VAL A 158 -4.00 -8.83 7.96
N GLU A 159 -3.68 -9.53 9.05
CA GLU A 159 -4.65 -10.38 9.75
C GLU A 159 -5.56 -9.53 10.65
N VAL A 160 -6.87 -9.62 10.42
CA VAL A 160 -7.91 -8.87 11.13
C VAL A 160 -8.41 -9.64 12.36
N GLY A 161 -8.37 -10.97 12.33
CA GLY A 161 -8.71 -11.82 13.46
C GLY A 161 -9.67 -12.95 13.08
N PRO A 162 -10.20 -13.70 14.05
CA PRO A 162 -11.12 -14.80 13.79
C PRO A 162 -12.36 -14.33 13.02
N ALA A 163 -12.80 -15.10 12.03
CA ALA A 163 -14.00 -14.80 11.26
C ALA A 163 -15.26 -14.93 12.12
N ALA A 164 -16.16 -13.95 12.04
CA ALA A 164 -17.39 -13.92 12.82
C ALA A 164 -18.35 -15.09 12.51
N THR A 165 -18.24 -15.66 11.31
CA THR A 165 -19.06 -16.79 10.83
C THR A 165 -18.69 -18.14 11.42
N GLY A 166 -17.63 -18.22 12.24
CA GLY A 166 -17.15 -19.47 12.86
C GLY A 166 -16.41 -20.40 11.88
N GLY A 167 -15.92 -21.54 12.39
CA GLY A 167 -15.30 -22.59 11.56
C GLY A 167 -13.77 -22.51 11.39
N GLY A 168 -13.05 -21.92 12.35
CA GLY A 168 -11.58 -21.93 12.36
C GLY A 168 -10.92 -21.09 11.25
N LYS A 169 -11.67 -20.13 10.69
CA LYS A 169 -11.18 -19.21 9.68
C LYS A 169 -10.74 -17.89 10.31
N THR A 170 -9.76 -17.25 9.68
CA THR A 170 -9.25 -15.92 10.00
C THR A 170 -9.58 -14.97 8.87
N GLU A 171 -10.04 -13.77 9.21
CA GLU A 171 -10.21 -12.65 8.29
C GLU A 171 -8.88 -11.97 7.99
N VAL A 172 -8.63 -11.77 6.71
CA VAL A 172 -7.37 -11.23 6.21
C VAL A 172 -7.64 -10.20 5.12
N ILE A 173 -6.92 -9.09 5.18
CA ILE A 173 -6.85 -8.10 4.10
C ILE A 173 -5.61 -8.42 3.28
N GLY A 174 -5.82 -8.90 2.05
CA GLY A 174 -4.75 -9.15 1.10
C GLY A 174 -4.48 -7.92 0.23
N PHE A 175 -3.20 -7.62 0.03
CA PHE A 175 -2.69 -6.65 -0.94
C PHE A 175 -1.83 -7.37 -1.97
N ALA A 176 -2.08 -7.16 -3.25
CA ALA A 176 -1.25 -7.68 -4.34
C ALA A 176 -0.80 -6.56 -5.26
N ALA A 177 0.42 -6.67 -5.78
CA ALA A 177 0.94 -5.86 -6.86
C ALA A 177 1.61 -6.77 -7.89
N GLY A 178 1.50 -6.42 -9.18
CA GLY A 178 2.24 -7.13 -10.22
C GLY A 178 3.74 -6.98 -10.02
N ARG A 179 4.50 -8.07 -10.15
CA ARG A 179 5.96 -8.05 -9.98
C ARG A 179 6.64 -7.02 -10.89
N GLY A 180 6.27 -6.97 -12.16
CA GLY A 180 6.80 -6.00 -13.12
C GLY A 180 6.49 -4.54 -12.76
N ALA A 181 5.35 -4.28 -12.11
CA ALA A 181 5.03 -2.94 -11.61
C ALA A 181 5.95 -2.52 -10.47
N ILE A 182 6.20 -3.42 -9.51
CA ILE A 182 7.15 -3.18 -8.41
C ILE A 182 8.57 -3.04 -8.93
N GLU A 183 8.99 -3.85 -9.90
CA GLU A 183 10.29 -3.73 -10.55
C GLU A 183 10.47 -2.38 -11.25
N ARG A 184 9.43 -1.88 -11.93
CA ARG A 184 9.41 -0.54 -12.52
C ARG A 184 9.55 0.56 -11.46
N LEU A 185 8.83 0.47 -10.34
CA LEU A 185 8.96 1.42 -9.23
C LEU A 185 10.35 1.35 -8.58
N MET A 186 10.89 0.16 -8.34
CA MET A 186 12.26 0.00 -7.83
C MET A 186 13.30 0.56 -8.81
N GLY A 187 13.07 0.36 -10.11
CA GLY A 187 13.87 0.94 -11.18
C GLY A 187 13.86 2.46 -11.16
N ALA A 188 12.70 3.07 -10.93
CA ALA A 188 12.56 4.53 -10.79
C ALA A 188 13.37 5.07 -9.60
N ILE A 189 13.26 4.44 -8.43
CA ILE A 189 14.03 4.82 -7.24
C ILE A 189 15.54 4.71 -7.51
N ARG A 190 16.00 3.60 -8.11
CA ARG A 190 17.41 3.44 -8.50
C ARG A 190 17.86 4.46 -9.54
N GLY A 191 17.00 4.79 -10.52
CA GLY A 191 17.24 5.81 -11.54
C GLY A 191 17.46 7.21 -10.95
N ALA A 192 16.82 7.50 -9.82
CA ALA A 192 17.05 8.71 -9.03
C ALA A 192 18.29 8.65 -8.12
N LYS A 193 19.15 7.62 -8.27
CA LYS A 193 20.35 7.36 -7.45
C LYS A 193 20.03 7.10 -5.96
N LEU A 194 18.84 6.59 -5.69
CA LEU A 194 18.39 6.18 -4.37
C LEU A 194 18.43 4.65 -4.22
N GLU A 195 18.36 4.18 -2.98
CA GLU A 195 18.33 2.78 -2.58
C GLU A 195 16.90 2.44 -2.10
N PRO A 196 16.14 1.61 -2.84
CA PRO A 196 14.81 1.20 -2.41
C PRO A 196 14.91 0.26 -1.21
N VAL A 197 14.41 0.68 -0.05
CA VAL A 197 14.40 -0.10 1.20
C VAL A 197 13.01 -0.57 1.63
N GLY A 198 11.95 -0.12 0.95
CA GLY A 198 10.58 -0.52 1.25
C GLY A 198 9.59 -0.13 0.15
N MET A 199 8.60 -0.99 -0.05
CA MET A 199 7.45 -0.79 -0.93
C MET A 199 6.19 -1.07 -0.11
N HIS A 200 5.32 -0.07 0.03
CA HIS A 200 4.18 -0.14 0.94
C HIS A 200 2.86 0.14 0.20
N PRO A 201 1.79 -0.62 0.44
CA PRO A 201 0.45 -0.21 0.01
C PRO A 201 0.10 1.16 0.62
N GLU A 202 -0.48 2.05 -0.18
CA GLU A 202 -0.90 3.39 0.26
C GLU A 202 -1.75 3.34 1.54
N ALA A 203 -2.74 2.43 1.59
CA ALA A 203 -3.63 2.29 2.75
C ALA A 203 -2.87 2.04 4.07
N VAL A 204 -1.82 1.22 4.04
CA VAL A 204 -1.00 0.93 5.23
C VAL A 204 -0.13 2.13 5.58
N ALA A 205 0.42 2.81 4.58
CA ALA A 205 1.22 4.02 4.79
C ALA A 205 0.39 5.17 5.38
N ILE A 206 -0.84 5.34 4.91
CA ILE A 206 -1.78 6.37 5.38
C ILE A 206 -2.11 6.13 6.85
N VAL A 207 -2.58 4.95 7.23
CA VAL A 207 -2.92 4.66 8.64
C VAL A 207 -1.70 4.89 9.56
N ARG A 208 -0.51 4.45 9.15
CA ARG A 208 0.73 4.69 9.90
C ARG A 208 1.10 6.17 10.02
N GLY A 209 0.74 6.99 9.04
CA GLY A 209 0.93 8.44 9.10
C GLY A 209 0.20 9.08 10.29
N PHE A 210 -0.84 8.43 10.81
CA PHE A 210 -1.61 8.90 11.95
C PHE A 210 -1.19 8.27 13.29
N ASP A 211 -0.23 7.33 13.32
CA ASP A 211 0.21 6.63 14.55
C ASP A 211 0.55 7.61 15.69
N HIS A 212 1.09 8.79 15.39
CA HIS A 212 1.42 9.80 16.40
C HIS A 212 0.19 10.45 17.09
N ILE A 213 -0.99 10.42 16.45
CA ILE A 213 -2.23 10.99 16.97
C ILE A 213 -3.03 9.91 17.71
N THR A 214 -2.95 8.65 17.28
CA THR A 214 -3.74 7.50 17.80
C THR A 214 -3.00 6.66 18.85
N ARG A 215 -2.06 7.26 19.58
CA ARG A 215 -1.17 6.58 20.55
C ARG A 215 -1.54 6.76 22.01
N ARG A 216 -2.58 7.53 22.35
CA ARG A 216 -2.89 7.82 23.75
C ARG A 216 -3.41 6.54 24.42
N ALA A 217 -3.15 6.38 25.71
CA ALA A 217 -3.72 5.30 26.49
C ALA A 217 -5.27 5.38 26.39
N GLY A 218 -5.89 4.38 25.78
CA GLY A 218 -7.33 4.37 25.43
C GLY A 218 -7.63 4.39 23.93
N ASP A 219 -6.69 4.78 23.08
CA ASP A 219 -6.88 4.82 21.62
C ASP A 219 -6.77 3.43 20.96
N GLU A 220 -6.24 2.43 21.67
CA GLU A 220 -6.16 1.05 21.17
C GLU A 220 -7.55 0.47 20.85
N GLU A 221 -8.58 0.90 21.59
CA GLU A 221 -9.99 0.53 21.33
C GLU A 221 -10.73 1.57 20.46
N ALA A 222 -10.09 2.68 20.08
CA ALA A 222 -10.73 3.70 19.27
C ALA A 222 -10.85 3.23 17.81
N THR A 223 -12.09 3.08 17.35
CA THR A 223 -12.40 2.82 15.93
C THR A 223 -12.34 4.13 15.15
N SER A 224 -11.38 4.24 14.24
CA SER A 224 -11.19 5.40 13.37
C SER A 224 -11.46 5.06 11.90
N LEU A 225 -12.24 5.92 11.23
CA LEU A 225 -12.41 5.89 9.78
C LEU A 225 -11.46 6.91 9.13
N TYR A 226 -10.61 6.42 8.23
CA TYR A 226 -9.75 7.23 7.37
C TYR A 226 -10.33 7.23 5.97
N LEU A 227 -10.52 8.43 5.43
CA LEU A 227 -10.95 8.65 4.05
C LEU A 227 -9.83 9.40 3.33
N ASP A 228 -9.16 8.71 2.41
CA ASP A 228 -8.24 9.35 1.47
C ASP A 228 -9.00 9.69 0.20
N LEU A 229 -9.25 10.99 -0.02
CA LEU A 229 -9.98 11.53 -1.17
C LEU A 229 -8.96 12.06 -2.19
N GLY A 230 -8.40 11.16 -2.98
CA GLY A 230 -7.42 11.50 -4.01
C GLY A 230 -8.04 12.01 -5.31
N ALA A 231 -7.20 12.53 -6.21
CA ALA A 231 -7.66 12.94 -7.55
C ALA A 231 -8.05 11.73 -8.42
N GLY A 232 -7.32 10.61 -8.34
CA GLY A 232 -7.59 9.43 -9.18
C GLY A 232 -8.47 8.35 -8.54
N HIS A 233 -8.44 8.28 -7.21
CA HIS A 233 -9.11 7.23 -6.44
C HIS A 233 -9.45 7.73 -5.04
N THR A 234 -10.36 7.02 -4.39
CA THR A 234 -10.71 7.21 -2.99
C THR A 234 -10.42 5.92 -2.25
N SER A 235 -9.88 6.00 -1.03
CA SER A 235 -9.69 4.81 -0.19
C SER A 235 -10.33 5.01 1.17
N ALA A 236 -11.16 4.06 1.59
CA ALA A 236 -11.76 4.02 2.92
C ALA A 236 -11.06 2.95 3.77
N MET A 237 -10.51 3.35 4.91
CA MET A 237 -9.82 2.46 5.84
C MET A 237 -10.43 2.58 7.22
N ILE A 238 -10.62 1.46 7.91
CA ILE A 238 -10.99 1.46 9.33
C ILE A 238 -9.82 0.85 10.10
N ALA A 239 -9.42 1.49 11.19
CA ALA A 239 -8.44 0.96 12.10
C ALA A 239 -8.96 0.98 13.54
N HIS A 240 -8.53 0.02 14.35
CA HIS A 240 -8.64 0.04 15.80
C HIS A 240 -7.26 0.38 16.35
N GLY A 241 -7.11 1.59 16.92
CA GLY A 241 -5.79 2.17 17.18
C GLY A 241 -4.92 2.23 15.92
N THR A 242 -3.79 1.54 15.92
CA THR A 242 -2.84 1.45 14.79
C THR A 242 -3.10 0.25 13.87
N ARG A 243 -4.06 -0.62 14.22
CA ARG A 243 -4.34 -1.86 13.50
C ARG A 243 -5.39 -1.64 12.42
N LEU A 244 -4.99 -1.75 11.17
CA LEU A 244 -5.92 -1.76 10.02
C LEU A 244 -6.83 -2.99 10.08
N VAL A 245 -8.15 -2.77 10.16
CA VAL A 245 -9.17 -3.82 10.21
C VAL A 245 -10.08 -3.83 8.98
N PHE A 246 -10.12 -2.71 8.24
CA PHE A 246 -10.83 -2.63 6.96
C PHE A 246 -10.10 -1.74 5.97
N CYS A 247 -10.15 -2.11 4.70
CA CYS A 247 -9.62 -1.31 3.60
C CYS A 247 -10.44 -1.54 2.33
N LYS A 248 -11.00 -0.48 1.75
CA LYS A 248 -11.77 -0.53 0.51
C LYS A 248 -11.29 0.57 -0.43
N PRO A 249 -10.55 0.23 -1.50
CA PRO A 249 -10.34 1.16 -2.58
C PRO A 249 -11.65 1.35 -3.37
N ILE A 250 -11.89 2.59 -3.78
CA ILE A 250 -13.03 3.05 -4.57
C ILE A 250 -12.44 3.75 -5.81
N ALA A 251 -12.77 3.25 -7.00
CA ALA A 251 -12.26 3.75 -8.27
C ALA A 251 -12.94 5.07 -8.71
N MET A 252 -12.95 6.05 -7.81
CA MET A 252 -13.50 7.38 -8.01
C MET A 252 -12.68 8.38 -7.22
N GLY A 253 -12.30 9.49 -7.83
CA GLY A 253 -11.59 10.59 -7.20
C GLY A 253 -12.03 11.93 -7.77
N GLY A 254 -11.30 12.99 -7.42
CA GLY A 254 -11.57 14.36 -7.86
C GLY A 254 -11.57 14.54 -9.38
N HIS A 255 -10.75 13.79 -10.12
CA HIS A 255 -10.66 13.86 -11.58
C HIS A 255 -11.97 13.44 -12.27
N GLN A 256 -12.62 12.39 -11.77
CA GLN A 256 -13.93 11.99 -12.27
C GLN A 256 -15.00 13.06 -12.02
N LEU A 257 -14.88 13.80 -10.91
CA LEU A 257 -15.76 14.95 -10.64
C LEU A 257 -15.46 16.11 -11.61
N ASP A 258 -14.18 16.38 -11.89
CA ASP A 258 -13.77 17.40 -12.87
C ASP A 258 -14.31 17.06 -14.27
N LEU A 259 -14.22 15.80 -14.71
CA LEU A 259 -14.80 15.31 -15.96
C LEU A 259 -16.33 15.43 -16.00
N LEU A 260 -17.02 15.30 -14.86
CA LEU A 260 -18.46 15.50 -14.78
C LEU A 260 -18.82 16.99 -14.92
N VAL A 261 -18.11 17.87 -14.22
CA VAL A 261 -18.30 19.33 -14.31
C VAL A 261 -17.98 19.83 -15.72
N ALA A 262 -16.88 19.40 -16.32
CA ALA A 262 -16.48 19.76 -17.68
C ALA A 262 -17.57 19.38 -18.70
N ARG A 263 -18.12 18.15 -18.60
CA ARG A 263 -19.22 17.71 -19.46
C ARG A 263 -20.50 18.50 -19.25
N GLN A 264 -20.85 18.80 -17.99
CA GLN A 264 -22.09 19.48 -17.65
C GLN A 264 -22.07 20.96 -18.06
N LEU A 265 -20.95 21.65 -17.81
CA LEU A 265 -20.78 23.08 -18.11
C LEU A 265 -20.24 23.33 -19.52
N LYS A 266 -19.79 22.27 -20.22
CA LYS A 266 -19.14 22.34 -21.55
C LYS A 266 -17.89 23.24 -21.54
N VAL A 267 -17.11 23.14 -20.48
CA VAL A 267 -15.85 23.86 -20.29
C VAL A 267 -14.66 22.91 -20.39
N HIS A 268 -13.46 23.47 -20.53
CA HIS A 268 -12.23 22.68 -20.47
C HIS A 268 -12.00 22.13 -19.06
N LEU A 269 -11.24 21.04 -18.95
CA LEU A 269 -11.03 20.33 -17.70
C LEU A 269 -10.34 21.21 -16.64
N GLU A 270 -9.37 22.04 -17.01
CA GLU A 270 -8.77 23.06 -16.13
C GLU A 270 -9.81 24.01 -15.51
N GLU A 271 -10.73 24.51 -16.33
CA GLU A 271 -11.80 25.40 -15.86
C GLU A 271 -12.78 24.65 -14.96
N ALA A 272 -13.15 23.42 -15.31
CA ALA A 272 -13.99 22.57 -14.47
C ALA A 272 -13.34 22.27 -13.10
N HIS A 273 -12.03 22.02 -13.08
CA HIS A 273 -11.26 21.81 -11.86
C HIS A 273 -11.29 23.05 -10.97
N ARG A 274 -11.02 24.22 -11.56
CA ARG A 274 -11.07 25.51 -10.85
C ARG A 274 -12.46 25.79 -10.29
N GLU A 275 -13.51 25.60 -11.09
CA GLU A 275 -14.91 25.76 -10.67
C GLU A 275 -15.25 24.82 -9.51
N ARG A 276 -14.89 23.53 -9.60
CA ARG A 276 -15.14 22.57 -8.51
C ARG A 276 -14.43 22.96 -7.21
N LEU A 277 -13.19 23.45 -7.29
CA LEU A 277 -12.46 23.89 -6.10
C LEU A 277 -12.99 25.22 -5.55
N ALA A 278 -13.55 26.07 -6.39
CA ALA A 278 -14.18 27.33 -5.98
C ALA A 278 -15.58 27.13 -5.36
N CYS A 279 -16.23 26.00 -5.61
CA CYS A 279 -17.52 25.66 -5.00
C CYS A 279 -17.44 25.61 -3.47
N THR A 280 -18.00 26.61 -2.80
CA THR A 280 -18.14 26.68 -1.34
C THR A 280 -19.40 25.98 -0.84
N ALA A 281 -20.37 25.74 -1.71
CA ALA A 281 -21.59 24.99 -1.41
C ALA A 281 -21.40 23.51 -1.77
N LEU A 282 -21.24 22.66 -0.75
CA LEU A 282 -21.07 21.20 -0.89
C LEU A 282 -22.36 20.46 -1.27
N THR A 283 -23.50 21.09 -1.04
CA THR A 283 -24.82 20.58 -1.39
C THR A 283 -25.47 21.60 -2.30
N PRO A 284 -26.10 21.18 -3.41
CA PRO A 284 -27.11 22.03 -4.02
C PRO A 284 -28.11 22.34 -2.92
N GLU A 285 -28.43 23.63 -2.70
CA GLU A 285 -29.67 23.95 -2.00
C GLU A 285 -30.76 23.12 -2.64
N ALA A 286 -31.50 22.35 -1.83
CA ALA A 286 -32.55 21.49 -2.33
C ALA A 286 -33.46 22.36 -3.21
N ARG A 287 -33.34 22.22 -4.54
CA ARG A 287 -34.28 22.85 -5.44
C ARG A 287 -35.62 22.32 -5.01
N ALA A 288 -36.49 23.20 -4.51
CA ALA A 288 -37.84 22.85 -4.07
C ALA A 288 -38.40 21.91 -5.15
N ALA A 289 -38.57 20.64 -4.78
CA ALA A 289 -38.95 19.62 -5.72
C ALA A 289 -40.17 20.15 -6.47
N CYS A 290 -40.10 20.23 -7.80
CA CYS A 290 -41.28 20.50 -8.59
C CYS A 290 -42.27 19.38 -8.20
N ALA A 291 -43.37 19.76 -7.55
CA ALA A 291 -44.20 18.90 -6.71
C ALA A 291 -45.01 17.81 -7.46
N LYS A 292 -44.51 17.29 -8.58
CA LYS A 292 -45.26 16.40 -9.47
C LYS A 292 -44.73 14.96 -9.54
N ASP A 293 -43.51 14.67 -9.08
CA ASP A 293 -42.91 13.33 -9.29
C ASP A 293 -42.68 12.51 -8.01
N THR A 294 -43.02 13.02 -6.82
CA THR A 294 -42.76 12.31 -5.55
C THR A 294 -43.78 11.23 -5.17
N ALA A 295 -44.81 10.99 -6.00
CA ALA A 295 -45.90 10.07 -5.66
C ALA A 295 -45.62 8.57 -5.95
N HIS A 296 -44.44 8.19 -6.46
CA HIS A 296 -44.16 6.78 -6.84
C HIS A 296 -42.92 6.13 -6.22
N ALA A 297 -42.14 6.83 -5.38
CA ALA A 297 -40.90 6.27 -4.84
C ALA A 297 -40.94 5.87 -3.36
N ALA A 298 -42.10 5.98 -2.70
CA ALA A 298 -42.25 5.65 -1.28
C ALA A 298 -42.97 4.31 -1.09
N GLU A 299 -42.37 3.22 -1.57
CA GLU A 299 -42.76 1.88 -1.14
C GLU A 299 -41.59 1.17 -0.44
N LYS A 300 -41.72 1.12 0.90
CA LYS A 300 -41.08 0.26 1.91
C LYS A 300 -39.72 -0.37 1.56
N VAL A 301 -38.65 0.21 2.11
CA VAL A 301 -37.40 -0.52 2.40
C VAL A 301 -37.49 -1.08 3.82
N ASP A 302 -37.65 -2.40 3.92
CA ASP A 302 -37.75 -3.14 5.17
C ASP A 302 -36.34 -3.37 5.76
N ALA A 303 -36.06 -2.80 6.93
CA ALA A 303 -34.72 -2.73 7.54
C ALA A 303 -34.21 -4.03 8.17
N ARG A 304 -34.78 -5.20 7.80
CA ARG A 304 -34.41 -6.53 8.34
C ARG A 304 -33.95 -7.55 7.30
N ALA A 305 -33.82 -7.17 6.03
CA ALA A 305 -33.20 -8.02 5.03
C ALA A 305 -31.67 -7.87 5.11
N GLY A 306 -30.97 -8.96 5.44
CA GLY A 306 -29.51 -9.00 5.49
C GLY A 306 -28.89 -8.48 4.19
N TRP A 307 -28.11 -7.39 4.31
CA TRP A 307 -27.33 -6.86 3.21
C TRP A 307 -26.23 -7.86 2.86
N SER A 308 -26.39 -8.57 1.74
CA SER A 308 -25.31 -9.28 1.06
C SER A 308 -24.68 -8.34 0.03
N PRO A 309 -23.38 -8.02 0.10
CA PRO A 309 -22.74 -7.19 -0.90
C PRO A 309 -22.31 -8.07 -2.07
N SER A 310 -23.27 -8.56 -2.86
CA SER A 310 -22.98 -8.99 -4.23
C SER A 310 -23.23 -7.81 -5.17
N VAL A 311 -22.53 -6.71 -4.95
CA VAL A 311 -22.35 -5.71 -6.01
C VAL A 311 -21.18 -6.22 -6.84
N PRO A 312 -21.39 -6.66 -8.10
CA PRO A 312 -20.27 -6.97 -8.97
C PRO A 312 -19.40 -5.71 -9.04
N ALA A 313 -18.10 -5.87 -8.75
CA ALA A 313 -17.16 -4.76 -8.85
C ALA A 313 -17.32 -4.15 -10.25
N PRO A 314 -17.51 -2.83 -10.39
CA PRO A 314 -17.43 -2.23 -11.70
C PRO A 314 -16.08 -2.64 -12.27
N GLU A 315 -16.08 -3.26 -13.45
CA GLU A 315 -14.88 -3.53 -14.23
C GLU A 315 -14.31 -2.17 -14.66
N GLY A 316 -13.71 -1.47 -13.70
CA GLY A 316 -13.02 -0.21 -13.94
C GLY A 316 -11.67 -0.51 -14.59
N ASP A 317 -11.22 0.39 -15.45
CA ASP A 317 -9.94 0.36 -16.15
C ASP A 317 -8.73 0.07 -15.25
N GLY A 318 -8.84 0.32 -13.93
CA GLY A 318 -7.83 -0.04 -12.94
C GLY A 318 -7.53 -1.55 -12.90
N MET A 319 -8.54 -2.42 -13.04
CA MET A 319 -8.32 -3.87 -13.13
C MET A 319 -7.73 -4.28 -14.47
N ALA A 320 -8.10 -3.59 -15.55
CA ALA A 320 -7.50 -3.82 -16.86
C ALA A 320 -6.01 -3.44 -16.87
N PHE A 321 -5.65 -2.30 -16.26
CA PHE A 321 -4.27 -1.87 -16.11
C PHE A 321 -3.47 -2.79 -15.20
N PHE A 322 -4.03 -3.19 -14.05
CA PHE A 322 -3.40 -4.15 -13.16
C PHE A 322 -3.20 -5.51 -13.85
N ARG A 323 -4.23 -6.03 -14.52
CA ARG A 323 -4.15 -7.29 -15.28
C ARG A 323 -3.15 -7.19 -16.44
N ALA A 324 -3.11 -6.07 -17.15
CA ALA A 324 -2.14 -5.83 -18.21
C ALA A 324 -0.70 -5.80 -17.66
N ALA A 325 -0.47 -5.14 -16.52
CA ALA A 325 0.83 -5.12 -15.85
C ALA A 325 1.24 -6.52 -15.36
N ALA A 326 0.32 -7.28 -14.78
CA ALA A 326 0.57 -8.66 -14.35
C ALA A 326 0.80 -9.61 -15.54
N ALA A 327 0.06 -9.46 -16.64
CA ALA A 327 0.19 -10.26 -17.85
C ALA A 327 1.48 -9.97 -18.62
N ALA A 328 1.91 -8.70 -18.69
CA ALA A 328 3.20 -8.32 -19.26
C ALA A 328 4.37 -8.96 -18.49
N ALA A 329 4.31 -8.96 -17.15
CA ALA A 329 5.29 -9.63 -16.31
C ALA A 329 5.31 -11.15 -16.50
N GLY A 330 4.15 -11.79 -16.68
CA GLY A 330 4.05 -13.22 -16.96
C GLY A 330 4.63 -13.63 -18.32
N LYS A 331 4.54 -12.76 -19.34
CA LYS A 331 5.17 -12.97 -20.65
C LYS A 331 6.69 -12.81 -20.57
N GLN A 332 7.18 -11.79 -19.85
CA GLN A 332 8.61 -11.55 -19.65
C GLN A 332 9.29 -12.70 -18.87
N ALA A 333 8.65 -13.21 -17.82
CA ALA A 333 9.16 -14.36 -17.07
C ALA A 333 9.23 -15.64 -17.92
N LYS A 334 8.30 -15.83 -18.89
CA LYS A 334 8.36 -16.94 -19.85
C LYS A 334 9.47 -16.77 -20.88
N THR A 335 9.76 -15.56 -21.34
CA THR A 335 10.87 -15.30 -22.27
C THR A 335 12.23 -15.43 -21.58
N ASP A 336 12.34 -15.02 -20.32
CA ASP A 336 13.58 -15.14 -19.55
C ASP A 336 13.86 -16.61 -19.17
N ALA A 337 12.82 -17.42 -18.95
CA ALA A 337 12.94 -18.87 -18.77
C ALA A 337 13.26 -19.62 -20.07
N ALA A 338 12.85 -19.10 -21.23
CA ALA A 338 13.15 -19.69 -22.54
C ALA A 338 14.52 -19.30 -23.11
N GLY A 339 15.18 -18.28 -22.53
CA GLY A 339 16.51 -17.81 -22.91
C GLY A 339 17.66 -18.34 -22.04
N ALA A 340 17.37 -19.19 -21.06
CA ALA A 340 18.41 -19.81 -20.24
C ALA A 340 19.14 -20.90 -21.05
N PRO A 341 20.48 -20.86 -21.18
CA PRO A 341 21.23 -21.91 -21.87
C PRO A 341 21.13 -23.23 -21.08
N GLU A 342 20.90 -24.33 -21.79
CA GLU A 342 20.95 -25.69 -21.24
C GLU A 342 22.24 -25.91 -20.44
N PRO A 343 22.18 -26.55 -19.25
CA PRO A 343 23.39 -26.87 -18.51
C PRO A 343 24.21 -27.89 -19.30
N ALA A 344 25.44 -27.51 -19.63
CA ALA A 344 26.41 -28.35 -20.31
C ALA A 344 26.61 -29.67 -19.54
N GLY A 345 26.53 -30.77 -20.29
CA GLY A 345 26.64 -32.13 -19.79
C GLY A 345 27.93 -32.42 -19.03
N GLU A 346 27.76 -33.23 -18.00
CA GLU A 346 28.78 -33.82 -17.14
C GLU A 346 29.88 -34.52 -17.96
N ALA A 347 31.14 -34.11 -17.74
CA ALA A 347 32.32 -34.81 -18.28
C ALA A 347 32.64 -36.04 -17.41
N PRO A 348 33.07 -37.17 -18.00
CA PRO A 348 33.30 -38.40 -17.24
C PRO A 348 34.59 -38.34 -16.42
N ALA A 349 34.52 -38.93 -15.22
CA ALA A 349 35.64 -39.06 -14.29
C ALA A 349 36.75 -39.96 -14.87
N VAL A 350 37.98 -39.45 -14.84
CA VAL A 350 39.20 -40.19 -15.17
C VAL A 350 39.51 -41.16 -14.03
N ALA A 351 39.41 -42.46 -14.31
CA ALA A 351 39.82 -43.52 -13.41
C ALA A 351 41.35 -43.54 -13.27
N THR A 352 41.82 -43.48 -12.02
CA THR A 352 43.23 -43.60 -11.67
C THR A 352 43.60 -45.08 -11.62
N GLU A 353 44.61 -45.44 -12.41
CA GLU A 353 45.19 -46.77 -12.55
C GLU A 353 45.99 -47.16 -11.30
N GLU A 354 45.51 -48.14 -10.54
CA GLU A 354 46.30 -48.82 -9.49
C GLU A 354 46.80 -50.17 -10.00
N ARG A 355 48.08 -50.43 -9.71
CA ARG A 355 48.91 -51.50 -10.27
C ARG A 355 48.64 -52.88 -9.66
N ARG A 356 48.85 -53.90 -10.52
CA ARG A 356 49.42 -55.25 -10.27
C ARG A 356 48.67 -56.20 -9.33
N ALA A 357 48.28 -57.36 -9.87
CA ALA A 357 49.02 -58.63 -9.77
C ALA A 357 48.15 -59.81 -10.26
N GLY A 358 48.74 -60.75 -11.00
CA GLY A 358 48.14 -62.05 -11.34
C GLY A 358 48.05 -62.31 -12.82
#